data_AF-A0A959BH01-F1
#
_entry.id   AF-A0A959BH01-F1
#
_cell.length_a   1.000
_cell.length_b   1.000
_cell.length_c   1.000
_cell.angle_alpha   90.00
_cell.angle_beta   90.00
_cell.angle_gamma   90.00
#
_symmetry.space_group_name_H-M   'P 1'
#
loop_
_entity.id
_entity.type
_entity.pdbx_description
1 polymer ?
#
loop_
_entity_poly.entity_id
_entity_poly.type
_entity_poly.pdbx_seq_one_letter_code
_entity_poly.pdbx_strand_id
1 'polypeptide(L)'
;KKNMLEVWPRFQGYIHGGVSFTPYRKQFEAFLPSPDISYQEIYNASEGYFAIQDDFSSDDMLLLLNNGIYYEFLPMEEWHKEYPRAIPLSEVEKGKNYALVISTNSGLWRYTPGDTVTFTSTYPFKIKITGRTKQFVNAFGEEVMVENTDQALALACQQTGAIVTEYTVAPVYFKGSGKGGHEWLVEFEKEPANLKEFTRRLDKNLQRANSDYEAKRSKNIALEQLRLQLLPPGTFHKWMRARGKFGGQNKVPRLANHRQYVEEILDFLGNKV
;
A
#
# COMPACT_ATOMS: atom_id res chain seq x y z
N LYS A 1 16.70 -9.65 26.69
CA LYS A 1 16.64 -10.77 25.74
C LYS A 1 16.96 -10.23 24.35
N LYS A 2 17.79 -10.90 23.54
CA LYS A 2 18.30 -10.36 22.26
C LYS A 2 17.41 -10.69 21.07
N ASN A 3 16.67 -11.81 21.13
CA ASN A 3 15.72 -12.21 20.09
C ASN A 3 14.47 -12.85 20.72
N MET A 4 13.46 -13.13 19.89
CA MET A 4 12.17 -13.67 20.32
C MET A 4 12.27 -15.13 20.79
N LEU A 5 13.24 -15.90 20.30
CA LEU A 5 13.44 -17.30 20.67
C LEU A 5 13.93 -17.48 22.11
N GLU A 6 14.57 -16.46 22.71
CA GLU A 6 14.88 -16.45 24.13
C GLU A 6 13.62 -16.37 25.03
N VAL A 7 12.48 -15.91 24.49
CA VAL A 7 11.18 -15.86 25.18
C VAL A 7 10.33 -17.08 24.81
N TRP A 8 10.27 -17.40 23.52
CA TRP A 8 9.47 -18.49 22.97
C TRP A 8 10.39 -19.48 22.23
N PRO A 9 11.06 -20.41 22.93
CA PRO A 9 12.03 -21.33 22.32
C PRO A 9 11.44 -22.30 21.30
N ARG A 10 10.11 -22.46 21.29
CA ARG A 10 9.38 -23.39 20.41
C ARG A 10 8.53 -22.65 19.36
N PHE A 11 8.87 -21.40 19.03
CA PHE A 11 8.20 -20.68 17.95
C PHE A 11 8.56 -21.31 16.60
N GLN A 12 7.55 -21.70 15.81
CA GLN A 12 7.75 -22.45 14.56
C GLN A 12 7.09 -21.81 13.32
N GLY A 13 6.14 -20.90 13.50
CA GLY A 13 5.36 -20.38 12.37
C GLY A 13 4.75 -19.02 12.60
N TYR A 14 4.70 -18.22 11.54
CA TYR A 14 4.05 -16.92 11.49
C TYR A 14 3.17 -16.82 10.24
N ILE A 15 1.85 -16.71 10.44
CA ILE A 15 0.87 -16.52 9.37
C ILE A 15 0.64 -15.02 9.20
N HIS A 16 0.73 -14.51 7.98
CA HIS A 16 0.57 -13.08 7.67
C HIS A 16 -0.32 -12.84 6.45
N GLY A 17 -1.03 -11.72 6.47
CA GLY A 17 -1.92 -11.30 5.39
C GLY A 17 -2.29 -9.82 5.55
N GLY A 18 -2.95 -9.26 4.55
CA GLY A 18 -3.44 -7.86 4.57
C GLY A 18 -2.37 -6.78 4.41
N VAL A 19 -1.09 -7.10 4.58
CA VAL A 19 0.06 -6.19 4.41
C VAL A 19 1.18 -6.94 3.69
N SER A 20 1.88 -6.27 2.77
CA SER A 20 3.05 -6.87 2.11
C SER A 20 4.13 -7.21 3.14
N PHE A 21 4.48 -8.49 3.27
CA PHE A 21 5.51 -8.96 4.21
C PHE A 21 6.93 -8.73 3.70
N THR A 22 7.12 -8.61 2.38
CA THR A 22 8.42 -8.44 1.72
C THR A 22 9.32 -7.37 2.36
N PRO A 23 8.83 -6.17 2.72
CA PRO A 23 9.66 -5.13 3.33
C PRO A 23 10.10 -5.45 4.77
N TYR A 24 9.42 -6.37 5.44
CA TYR A 24 9.63 -6.73 6.85
C TYR A 24 10.38 -8.06 7.04
N ARG A 25 10.56 -8.84 5.97
CA ARG A 25 11.15 -10.18 6.01
C ARG A 25 12.50 -10.22 6.72
N LYS A 26 13.44 -9.34 6.36
CA LYS A 26 14.78 -9.30 6.97
C LYS A 26 14.74 -8.98 8.47
N GLN A 27 13.77 -8.17 8.90
CA GLN A 27 13.62 -7.79 10.30
C GLN A 27 12.99 -8.92 11.12
N PHE A 28 12.02 -9.64 10.55
CA PHE A 28 11.50 -10.87 11.16
C PHE A 28 12.58 -11.94 11.27
N GLU A 29 13.40 -12.16 10.25
CA GLU A 29 14.57 -13.06 10.31
C GLU A 29 15.56 -12.66 11.42
N ALA A 30 15.74 -11.37 11.69
CA ALA A 30 16.58 -10.91 12.80
C ALA A 30 15.94 -11.14 14.19
N PHE A 31 14.62 -10.95 14.32
CA PHE A 31 13.89 -11.21 15.56
C PHE A 31 13.73 -12.69 15.86
N LEU A 32 13.65 -13.51 14.81
CA LEU A 32 13.42 -14.95 14.83
C LEU A 32 14.52 -15.64 14.02
N PRO A 33 15.77 -15.66 14.53
CA PRO A 33 16.94 -16.14 13.79
C PRO A 33 17.02 -17.68 13.79
N SER A 34 16.02 -18.33 13.20
CA SER A 34 16.00 -19.78 12.99
C SER A 34 15.50 -20.11 11.59
N PRO A 35 16.17 -21.02 10.86
CA PRO A 35 15.70 -21.51 9.57
C PRO A 35 14.46 -22.41 9.68
N ASP A 36 14.14 -22.89 10.89
CA ASP A 36 12.99 -23.79 11.12
C ASP A 36 11.64 -23.04 11.21
N ILE A 37 11.65 -21.72 11.06
CA ILE A 37 10.45 -20.88 11.20
C ILE A 37 9.80 -20.68 9.84
N SER A 38 8.56 -21.13 9.74
CA SER A 38 7.75 -21.01 8.53
C SER A 38 6.99 -19.69 8.51
N TYR A 39 7.04 -18.97 7.40
CA TYR A 39 6.24 -17.77 7.15
C TYR A 39 5.18 -18.13 6.11
N GLN A 40 3.91 -18.09 6.49
CA GLN A 40 2.80 -18.42 5.60
C GLN A 40 2.02 -17.17 5.21
N GLU A 41 1.96 -16.89 3.91
CA GLU A 41 1.12 -15.83 3.37
C GLU A 41 -0.31 -16.33 3.18
N ILE A 42 -1.27 -15.49 3.58
CA ILE A 42 -2.69 -15.71 3.40
C ILE A 42 -3.33 -14.45 2.79
N TYR A 43 -4.31 -14.67 1.91
CA TYR A 43 -5.12 -13.59 1.35
C TYR A 43 -6.55 -13.72 1.86
N ASN A 44 -6.90 -12.88 2.82
CA ASN A 44 -8.24 -12.80 3.39
C ASN A 44 -8.62 -11.35 3.68
N ALA A 45 -9.91 -11.07 3.65
CA ALA A 45 -10.52 -9.79 4.02
C ALA A 45 -11.83 -10.05 4.76
N SER A 46 -12.51 -8.99 5.18
CA SER A 46 -13.83 -9.08 5.81
C SER A 46 -14.86 -9.74 4.87
N GLU A 47 -14.66 -9.61 3.56
CA GLU A 47 -15.52 -10.12 2.50
C GLU A 47 -15.31 -11.61 2.20
N GLY A 48 -14.19 -12.19 2.60
CA GLY A 48 -13.89 -13.60 2.33
C GLY A 48 -12.44 -14.01 2.53
N TYR A 49 -12.21 -15.31 2.43
CA TYR A 49 -10.88 -15.91 2.48
C TYR A 49 -10.53 -16.40 1.08
N PHE A 50 -9.56 -15.81 0.40
CA PHE A 50 -9.43 -15.97 -1.05
C PHE A 50 -8.30 -16.93 -1.45
N ALA A 51 -7.14 -16.86 -0.80
CA ALA A 51 -5.99 -17.69 -1.16
C ALA A 51 -5.11 -18.01 0.05
N ILE A 52 -4.34 -19.10 -0.05
CA ILE A 52 -3.34 -19.53 0.94
C ILE A 52 -2.04 -19.91 0.25
N GLN A 53 -0.91 -19.62 0.87
CA GLN A 53 0.36 -20.21 0.47
C GLN A 53 0.34 -21.69 0.84
N ASP A 54 0.26 -22.55 -0.18
CA ASP A 54 0.22 -24.01 -0.07
C ASP A 54 1.62 -24.64 -0.10
N ASP A 55 2.60 -23.92 -0.62
CA ASP A 55 4.00 -24.35 -0.77
C ASP A 55 4.95 -23.29 -0.19
N PHE A 56 5.65 -23.64 0.88
CA PHE A 56 6.60 -22.75 1.56
C PHE A 56 7.88 -22.48 0.75
N SER A 57 8.13 -23.23 -0.32
CA SER A 57 9.24 -22.99 -1.23
C SER A 57 8.92 -21.94 -2.30
N SER A 58 7.64 -21.59 -2.46
CA SER A 58 7.14 -20.57 -3.38
C SER A 58 6.66 -19.33 -2.62
N ASP A 59 6.57 -18.19 -3.30
CA ASP A 59 6.02 -16.94 -2.79
C ASP A 59 4.67 -16.58 -3.43
N ASP A 60 3.98 -17.58 -4.00
CA ASP A 60 2.62 -17.47 -4.52
C ASP A 60 1.60 -18.22 -3.66
N MET A 61 0.32 -17.90 -3.86
CA MET A 61 -0.78 -18.47 -3.09
C MET A 61 -1.73 -19.22 -4.00
N LEU A 62 -2.18 -20.39 -3.56
CA LEU A 62 -3.26 -21.16 -4.18
C LEU A 62 -4.60 -20.44 -3.98
N LEU A 63 -5.29 -20.14 -5.08
CA LEU A 63 -6.63 -19.56 -5.05
C LEU A 63 -7.64 -20.63 -4.60
N LEU A 64 -8.44 -20.30 -3.59
CA LEU A 64 -9.46 -21.19 -3.02
C LEU A 64 -10.75 -21.11 -3.85
N LEU A 65 -11.12 -22.21 -4.51
CA LEU A 65 -12.27 -22.26 -5.42
C LEU A 65 -13.52 -22.94 -4.84
N ASN A 66 -13.40 -23.57 -3.67
CA ASN A 66 -14.46 -24.42 -3.08
C ASN A 66 -14.95 -23.92 -1.71
N ASN A 67 -14.92 -22.61 -1.46
CA ASN A 67 -15.23 -22.02 -0.17
C ASN A 67 -16.41 -21.04 -0.18
N GLY A 68 -17.29 -21.13 -1.20
CA GLY A 68 -18.49 -20.28 -1.29
C GLY A 68 -18.24 -18.88 -1.84
N ILE A 69 -17.13 -18.70 -2.58
CA ILE A 69 -16.79 -17.48 -3.30
C ILE A 69 -16.68 -17.82 -4.80
N TYR A 70 -17.45 -17.09 -5.62
CA TYR A 70 -17.30 -17.06 -7.06
C TYR A 70 -16.44 -15.87 -7.47
N TYR A 71 -15.52 -16.09 -8.40
CA TYR A 71 -14.56 -15.08 -8.86
C TYR A 71 -14.78 -14.72 -10.32
N GLU A 72 -14.80 -13.42 -10.58
CA GLU A 72 -14.54 -12.84 -11.89
C GLU A 72 -13.26 -11.99 -11.81
N PHE A 73 -12.61 -11.79 -12.95
CA PHE A 73 -11.34 -11.10 -13.04
C PHE A 73 -11.49 -9.95 -14.02
N LEU A 74 -11.15 -8.72 -13.61
CA LEU A 74 -11.26 -7.56 -14.47
C LEU A 74 -9.89 -7.18 -15.04
N PRO A 75 -9.64 -7.35 -16.35
CA PRO A 75 -8.38 -6.95 -16.98
C PRO A 75 -8.10 -5.45 -16.82
N MET A 76 -6.82 -5.07 -16.82
CA MET A 76 -6.41 -3.66 -16.62
C MET A 76 -7.06 -2.69 -17.61
N GLU A 77 -7.20 -3.10 -18.86
CA GLU A 77 -7.82 -2.33 -19.94
C GLU A 77 -9.32 -2.05 -19.73
N GLU A 78 -9.97 -2.76 -18.81
CA GLU A 78 -11.40 -2.62 -18.51
C GLU A 78 -11.67 -1.71 -17.30
N TRP A 79 -10.67 -1.36 -16.49
CA TRP A 79 -10.84 -0.71 -15.17
C TRP A 79 -11.55 0.64 -15.20
N HIS A 80 -11.45 1.38 -16.31
CA HIS A 80 -11.99 2.74 -16.43
C HIS A 80 -13.21 2.83 -17.36
N LYS A 81 -13.72 1.69 -17.85
CA LYS A 81 -14.90 1.67 -18.70
C LYS A 81 -16.15 1.81 -17.84
N GLU A 82 -17.16 2.50 -18.38
CA GLU A 82 -18.47 2.65 -17.75
C GLU A 82 -19.15 1.29 -17.53
N TYR A 83 -18.94 0.37 -18.47
CA TYR A 83 -19.42 -1.01 -18.41
C TYR A 83 -18.23 -1.98 -18.53
N PRO A 84 -17.52 -2.22 -17.41
CA PRO A 84 -16.32 -3.06 -17.40
C PRO A 84 -16.66 -4.52 -17.68
N ARG A 85 -15.90 -5.17 -18.56
CA ARG A 85 -16.07 -6.60 -18.86
C ARG A 85 -15.11 -7.44 -18.02
N ALA A 86 -15.63 -8.05 -16.95
CA ALA A 86 -14.90 -9.08 -16.22
C ALA A 86 -14.92 -10.41 -17.00
N ILE A 87 -13.86 -11.19 -16.84
CA ILE A 87 -13.68 -12.52 -17.44
C ILE A 87 -13.78 -13.61 -16.36
N PRO A 88 -14.26 -14.82 -16.71
CA PRO A 88 -14.28 -15.94 -15.79
C PRO A 88 -12.87 -16.49 -15.52
N LEU A 89 -12.72 -17.28 -14.46
CA LEU A 89 -11.46 -17.94 -14.09
C LEU A 89 -10.83 -18.73 -15.26
N SER A 90 -11.65 -19.34 -16.13
CA SER A 90 -11.17 -20.13 -17.27
C SER A 90 -10.45 -19.33 -18.35
N GLU A 91 -10.62 -18.01 -18.37
CA GLU A 91 -10.04 -17.11 -19.38
C GLU A 91 -8.78 -16.38 -18.87
N VAL A 92 -8.38 -16.60 -17.61
CA VAL A 92 -7.22 -15.89 -17.05
C VAL A 92 -5.91 -16.40 -17.65
N GLU A 93 -5.01 -15.46 -17.90
CA GLU A 93 -3.66 -15.72 -18.40
C GLU A 93 -2.59 -15.45 -17.33
N LYS A 94 -1.54 -16.28 -17.35
CA LYS A 94 -0.36 -16.13 -16.50
C LYS A 94 0.35 -14.80 -16.79
N GLY A 95 0.75 -14.10 -15.73
CA GLY A 95 1.53 -12.85 -15.81
C GLY A 95 0.72 -11.60 -16.16
N LYS A 96 -0.59 -11.71 -16.42
CA LYS A 96 -1.48 -10.54 -16.54
C LYS A 96 -2.01 -10.13 -15.17
N ASN A 97 -2.32 -8.83 -15.03
CA ASN A 97 -2.91 -8.26 -13.82
C ASN A 97 -4.42 -8.14 -13.97
N TYR A 98 -5.13 -8.47 -12.90
CA TYR A 98 -6.59 -8.39 -12.84
C TYR A 98 -7.03 -7.74 -11.53
N ALA A 99 -8.08 -6.95 -11.56
CA ALA A 99 -8.81 -6.61 -10.34
C ALA A 99 -9.77 -7.75 -9.98
N LEU A 100 -9.90 -8.05 -8.70
CA LEU A 100 -10.79 -9.10 -8.23
C LEU A 100 -12.25 -8.59 -8.17
N VAL A 101 -13.17 -9.39 -8.69
CA VAL A 101 -14.62 -9.21 -8.54
C VAL A 101 -15.15 -10.50 -7.92
N ILE A 102 -15.88 -10.39 -6.81
CA ILE A 102 -16.35 -11.55 -6.04
C ILE A 102 -17.86 -11.55 -5.91
N SER A 103 -18.44 -12.75 -5.89
CA SER A 103 -19.78 -12.99 -5.38
C SER A 103 -19.71 -14.05 -4.30
N THR A 104 -20.34 -13.82 -3.14
CA THR A 104 -20.18 -14.68 -1.97
C THR A 104 -21.54 -15.15 -1.44
N ASN A 105 -21.54 -16.31 -0.78
CA ASN A 105 -22.73 -16.82 -0.10
C ASN A 105 -23.25 -15.90 1.01
N SER A 106 -22.43 -14.95 1.47
CA SER A 106 -22.79 -13.94 2.47
C SER A 106 -23.55 -12.74 1.89
N GLY A 107 -23.90 -12.77 0.59
CA GLY A 107 -24.76 -11.78 -0.05
C GLY A 107 -24.03 -10.68 -0.82
N LEU A 108 -22.71 -10.79 -1.01
CA LEU A 108 -21.98 -9.91 -1.93
C LEU A 108 -22.24 -10.37 -3.37
N TRP A 109 -22.64 -9.46 -4.24
CA TRP A 109 -22.89 -9.73 -5.65
C TRP A 109 -22.05 -8.84 -6.54
N ARG A 110 -21.12 -9.45 -7.30
CA ARG A 110 -20.13 -8.77 -8.15
C ARG A 110 -19.45 -7.60 -7.44
N TYR A 111 -19.10 -7.78 -6.17
CA TYR A 111 -18.42 -6.80 -5.36
C TYR A 111 -16.93 -6.76 -5.72
N THR A 112 -16.35 -5.57 -5.81
CA THR A 112 -14.91 -5.38 -6.02
C THR A 112 -14.23 -5.03 -4.69
N PRO A 113 -13.44 -5.95 -4.08
CA PRO A 113 -12.65 -5.65 -2.88
C PRO A 113 -11.60 -4.56 -3.13
N GLY A 114 -11.22 -4.38 -4.40
CA GLY A 114 -10.27 -3.36 -4.83
C GLY A 114 -8.84 -3.86 -4.92
N ASP A 115 -8.55 -5.11 -4.56
CA ASP A 115 -7.22 -5.71 -4.76
C ASP A 115 -7.00 -6.14 -6.22
N THR A 116 -5.73 -6.10 -6.63
CA THR A 116 -5.27 -6.62 -7.92
C THR A 116 -4.37 -7.82 -7.73
N VAL A 117 -4.51 -8.80 -8.61
CA VAL A 117 -3.77 -10.07 -8.57
C VAL A 117 -3.15 -10.37 -9.92
N THR A 118 -2.03 -11.10 -9.91
CA THR A 118 -1.50 -11.75 -11.11
C THR A 118 -1.43 -13.25 -10.92
N PHE A 119 -1.72 -14.01 -11.97
CA PHE A 119 -1.59 -15.46 -11.94
C PHE A 119 -0.15 -15.87 -12.23
N THR A 120 0.45 -16.63 -11.32
CA THR A 120 1.75 -17.29 -11.49
C THR A 120 1.59 -18.69 -12.11
N SER A 121 0.41 -19.28 -11.97
CA SER A 121 0.01 -20.54 -12.60
C SER A 121 -1.51 -20.53 -12.85
N THR A 122 -1.94 -21.16 -13.94
CA THR A 122 -3.36 -21.38 -14.27
C THR A 122 -3.81 -22.81 -13.96
N TYR A 123 -2.90 -23.72 -13.64
CA TYR A 123 -3.22 -25.05 -13.14
C TYR A 123 -2.08 -25.64 -12.28
N PRO A 124 -2.23 -25.75 -10.95
CA PRO A 124 -3.31 -25.16 -10.16
C PRO A 124 -3.31 -23.62 -10.29
N PHE A 125 -4.46 -22.99 -10.04
CA PHE A 125 -4.57 -21.52 -10.07
C PHE A 125 -3.82 -20.92 -8.89
N LYS A 126 -2.67 -20.31 -9.17
CA LYS A 126 -1.82 -19.65 -8.18
C LYS A 126 -1.70 -18.17 -8.50
N ILE A 127 -1.78 -17.33 -7.46
CA ILE A 127 -1.83 -15.89 -7.57
C ILE A 127 -0.81 -15.20 -6.66
N LYS A 128 -0.45 -13.98 -7.03
CA LYS A 128 0.19 -12.99 -6.15
C LYS A 128 -0.62 -11.72 -6.11
N ILE A 129 -0.70 -11.10 -4.94
CA ILE A 129 -1.28 -9.75 -4.81
C ILE A 129 -0.28 -8.76 -5.39
N THR A 130 -0.75 -7.92 -6.31
CA THR A 130 0.08 -6.95 -7.05
C THR A 130 -0.19 -5.52 -6.62
N GLY A 131 -1.27 -5.28 -5.86
CA GLY A 131 -1.65 -3.97 -5.36
C GLY A 131 -3.15 -3.86 -5.13
N ARG A 132 -3.65 -2.62 -5.21
CA ARG A 132 -5.07 -2.29 -5.28
C ARG A 132 -5.32 -1.41 -6.50
N THR A 133 -6.55 -1.41 -7.00
CA THR A 133 -7.00 -0.59 -8.14
C THR A 133 -6.95 0.91 -7.86
N LYS A 134 -6.95 1.29 -6.57
CA LYS A 134 -6.80 2.67 -6.10
C LYS A 134 -5.39 2.90 -5.57
N GLN A 135 -4.90 4.14 -5.64
CA GLN A 135 -3.65 4.54 -4.97
C GLN A 135 -3.85 4.55 -3.45
N PHE A 136 -2.96 3.90 -2.72
CA PHE A 136 -3.05 3.72 -1.26
C PHE A 136 -1.68 3.47 -0.63
N VAL A 137 -1.59 3.65 0.70
CA VAL A 137 -0.48 3.21 1.54
C VAL A 137 -1.02 2.25 2.60
N ASN A 138 -0.54 1.01 2.59
CA ASN A 138 -0.85 -0.02 3.55
C ASN A 138 0.42 -0.83 3.90
N ALA A 139 1.44 -0.12 4.36
CA ALA A 139 2.69 -0.75 4.76
C ALA A 139 2.61 -1.32 6.18
N PHE A 140 1.78 -0.74 7.04
CA PHE A 140 1.67 -1.05 8.47
C PHE A 140 0.25 -1.52 8.88
N GLY A 141 -0.63 -1.79 7.91
CA GLY A 141 -2.01 -2.17 8.14
C GLY A 141 -2.94 -0.96 8.34
N GLU A 142 -2.60 0.21 7.78
CA GLU A 142 -3.31 1.48 7.95
C GLU A 142 -4.31 1.79 6.82
N GLU A 143 -4.25 1.07 5.70
CA GLU A 143 -5.16 1.23 4.55
C GLU A 143 -5.46 2.69 4.14
N VAL A 144 -4.44 3.56 4.12
CA VAL A 144 -4.63 4.98 3.80
C VAL A 144 -4.88 5.15 2.31
N MET A 145 -6.04 5.70 1.94
CA MET A 145 -6.48 5.95 0.58
C MET A 145 -6.28 7.43 0.19
N VAL A 146 -6.29 7.75 -1.11
CA VAL A 146 -6.13 9.13 -1.61
C VAL A 146 -7.18 10.06 -1.02
N GLU A 147 -8.41 9.59 -0.86
CA GLU A 147 -9.49 10.37 -0.28
C GLU A 147 -9.17 10.76 1.18
N ASN A 148 -8.51 9.89 1.96
CA ASN A 148 -8.10 10.21 3.33
C ASN A 148 -7.01 11.29 3.33
N THR A 149 -6.02 11.19 2.44
CA THR A 149 -4.92 12.16 2.35
C THR A 149 -5.39 13.51 1.82
N ASP A 150 -6.29 13.54 0.85
CA ASP A 150 -6.92 14.76 0.33
C ASP A 150 -7.74 15.47 1.40
N GLN A 151 -8.58 14.74 2.14
CA GLN A 151 -9.37 15.30 3.24
C GLN A 151 -8.47 15.85 4.35
N ALA A 152 -7.41 15.12 4.72
CA ALA A 152 -6.47 15.54 5.75
C ALA A 152 -5.69 16.80 5.35
N LEU A 153 -5.23 16.88 4.09
CA LEU A 153 -4.56 18.04 3.51
C LEU A 153 -5.48 19.25 3.43
N ALA A 154 -6.71 19.09 2.96
CA ALA A 154 -7.68 20.18 2.86
C ALA A 154 -7.93 20.85 4.22
N LEU A 155 -8.12 20.04 5.27
CA LEU A 155 -8.29 20.53 6.64
C LEU A 155 -7.01 21.19 7.17
N ALA A 156 -5.83 20.63 6.88
CA ALA A 156 -4.55 21.23 7.32
C ALA A 156 -4.30 22.59 6.63
N CYS A 157 -4.62 22.70 5.34
CA CYS A 157 -4.56 23.95 4.57
C CYS A 157 -5.51 24.99 5.17
N GLN A 158 -6.77 24.62 5.44
CA GLN A 158 -7.75 25.52 6.08
C GLN A 158 -7.27 26.03 7.45
N GLN A 159 -6.64 25.16 8.25
CA GLN A 159 -6.19 25.49 9.61
C GLN A 159 -4.93 26.36 9.65
N THR A 160 -4.15 26.40 8.57
CA THR A 160 -2.82 27.06 8.54
C THR A 160 -2.73 28.18 7.51
N GLY A 161 -3.72 28.30 6.62
CA GLY A 161 -3.72 29.25 5.52
C GLY A 161 -2.76 28.89 4.39
N ALA A 162 -2.23 27.66 4.38
CA ALA A 162 -1.39 27.12 3.32
C ALA A 162 -2.23 26.70 2.10
N ILE A 163 -1.60 26.64 0.94
CA ILE A 163 -2.19 26.15 -0.31
C ILE A 163 -1.21 25.12 -0.89
N VAL A 164 -1.62 23.85 -0.90
CA VAL A 164 -0.86 22.73 -1.47
C VAL A 164 -1.19 22.62 -2.96
N THR A 165 -0.17 22.52 -3.80
CA THR A 165 -0.33 22.32 -5.25
C THR A 165 -0.30 20.86 -5.63
N GLU A 166 0.68 20.10 -5.14
CA GLU A 166 0.78 18.65 -5.34
C GLU A 166 1.52 17.95 -4.19
N TYR A 167 1.31 16.64 -4.10
CA TYR A 167 1.96 15.80 -3.11
C TYR A 167 2.16 14.37 -3.60
N THR A 168 3.12 13.66 -2.99
CA THR A 168 3.22 12.20 -3.02
C THR A 168 3.58 11.69 -1.62
N VAL A 169 3.15 10.47 -1.31
CA VAL A 169 3.41 9.79 -0.03
C VAL A 169 3.97 8.41 -0.30
N ALA A 170 5.00 8.05 0.45
CA ALA A 170 5.53 6.69 0.50
C ALA A 170 5.78 6.26 1.96
N PRO A 171 5.75 4.95 2.25
CA PRO A 171 6.16 4.45 3.55
C PRO A 171 7.66 4.64 3.78
N VAL A 172 8.01 4.93 5.02
CA VAL A 172 9.37 4.88 5.56
C VAL A 172 9.51 3.58 6.31
N TYR A 173 10.19 2.62 5.71
CA TYR A 173 10.53 1.36 6.38
C TYR A 173 11.71 1.58 7.32
N PHE A 174 11.66 0.98 8.50
CA PHE A 174 12.71 1.11 9.49
C PHE A 174 13.95 0.28 9.10
N LYS A 175 15.14 0.81 9.42
CA LYS A 175 16.38 0.03 9.53
C LYS A 175 16.69 -0.14 11.02
N GLY A 176 16.77 -1.38 11.51
CA GLY A 176 17.11 -1.68 12.91
C GLY A 176 15.94 -1.52 13.89
N SER A 177 16.13 -0.78 14.98
CA SER A 177 15.16 -0.62 16.09
C SER A 177 14.22 0.59 15.96
N GLY A 178 14.25 1.31 14.83
CA GLY A 178 13.37 2.44 14.56
C GLY A 178 11.93 2.02 14.28
N LYS A 179 11.00 2.99 14.32
CA LYS A 179 9.60 2.77 13.94
C LYS A 179 9.36 3.23 12.50
N GLY A 180 8.34 2.65 11.86
CA GLY A 180 7.93 3.04 10.52
C GLY A 180 7.19 4.37 10.50
N GLY A 181 6.97 4.93 9.32
CA GLY A 181 6.26 6.20 9.17
C GLY A 181 5.82 6.45 7.74
N HIS A 182 5.23 7.62 7.51
CA HIS A 182 4.99 8.12 6.15
C HIS A 182 5.95 9.25 5.85
N GLU A 183 6.46 9.29 4.62
CA GLU A 183 7.18 10.44 4.08
C GLU A 183 6.34 11.09 3.00
N TRP A 184 6.10 12.38 3.20
CA TRP A 184 5.29 13.22 2.36
C TRP A 184 6.20 14.21 1.65
N LEU A 185 6.23 14.15 0.33
CA LEU A 185 6.80 15.23 -0.47
C LEU A 185 5.66 16.15 -0.88
N VAL A 186 5.75 17.43 -0.53
CA VAL A 186 4.66 18.40 -0.75
C VAL A 186 5.19 19.65 -1.41
N GLU A 187 4.51 20.09 -2.46
CA GLU A 187 4.72 21.37 -3.11
C GLU A 187 3.57 22.32 -2.70
N PHE A 188 3.93 23.57 -2.37
CA PHE A 188 2.96 24.58 -1.95
C PHE A 188 2.95 25.74 -2.96
N GLU A 189 1.76 26.25 -3.27
CA GLU A 189 1.59 27.58 -3.86
C GLU A 189 1.79 28.66 -2.78
N LYS A 190 1.28 28.38 -1.58
CA LYS A 190 1.45 29.23 -0.40
C LYS A 190 1.86 28.37 0.78
N GLU A 191 3.09 28.53 1.24
CA GLU A 191 3.61 27.79 2.39
C GLU A 191 2.90 28.18 3.70
N PRO A 192 2.77 27.24 4.65
CA PRO A 192 2.30 27.57 6.00
C PRO A 192 3.34 28.44 6.73
N ALA A 193 2.88 29.35 7.58
CA ALA A 193 3.78 30.15 8.43
C ALA A 193 4.65 29.30 9.37
N ASN A 194 4.20 28.09 9.71
CA ASN A 194 4.95 27.13 10.50
C ASN A 194 4.76 25.71 9.96
N LEU A 195 5.79 25.19 9.28
CA LEU A 195 5.77 23.86 8.68
C LEU A 195 5.57 22.74 9.72
N LYS A 196 6.16 22.87 10.93
CA LYS A 196 5.99 21.87 11.99
C LYS A 196 4.54 21.79 12.47
N GLU A 197 3.88 22.94 12.59
CA GLU A 197 2.46 22.99 12.94
C GLU A 197 1.60 22.40 11.81
N PHE A 198 1.89 22.71 10.55
CA PHE A 198 1.22 22.09 9.40
C PHE A 198 1.35 20.55 9.44
N THR A 199 2.56 20.04 9.63
CA THR A 199 2.84 18.60 9.75
C THR A 199 2.06 17.95 10.89
N ARG A 200 1.95 18.61 12.05
CA ARG A 200 1.16 18.13 13.20
C ARG A 200 -0.33 18.13 12.91
N ARG A 201 -0.84 19.15 12.22
CA ARG A 201 -2.25 19.26 11.83
C ARG A 201 -2.61 18.20 10.80
N LEU A 202 -1.78 18.03 9.76
CA LEU A 202 -1.94 17.01 8.75
C LEU A 202 -2.00 15.62 9.36
N ASP A 203 -1.05 15.28 10.23
CA ASP A 203 -0.99 13.98 10.91
C ASP A 203 -2.25 13.72 11.76
N LYS A 204 -2.71 14.72 12.51
CA LYS A 204 -3.94 14.61 13.31
C LYS A 204 -5.21 14.51 12.46
N ASN A 205 -5.27 15.23 11.35
CA ASN A 205 -6.41 15.17 10.44
C ASN A 205 -6.44 13.82 9.70
N LEU A 206 -5.28 13.23 9.40
CA LEU A 206 -5.18 11.89 8.80
C LEU A 206 -5.63 10.80 9.77
N GLN A 207 -5.26 10.88 11.05
CA GLN A 207 -5.79 10.01 12.11
C GLN A 207 -7.33 10.10 12.19
N ARG A 208 -7.90 11.30 12.07
CA ARG A 208 -9.37 11.47 12.07
C ARG A 208 -10.04 10.92 10.82
N ALA A 209 -9.35 10.94 9.68
CA ALA A 209 -9.89 10.50 8.40
C ALA A 209 -9.79 8.98 8.19
N ASN A 210 -8.89 8.30 8.91
CA ASN A 210 -8.65 6.88 8.78
C ASN A 210 -8.39 6.24 10.17
N SER A 211 -9.33 5.41 10.62
CA SER A 211 -9.28 4.75 11.93
C SER A 211 -8.15 3.73 12.06
N ASP A 212 -7.76 3.06 10.97
CA ASP A 212 -6.64 2.12 10.99
C ASP A 212 -5.32 2.88 11.16
N TYR A 213 -5.14 4.00 10.44
CA TYR A 213 -4.02 4.91 10.65
C TYR A 213 -3.97 5.46 12.09
N GLU A 214 -5.11 5.90 12.64
CA GLU A 214 -5.20 6.31 14.05
C GLU A 214 -4.76 5.20 15.00
N ALA A 215 -5.24 3.98 14.80
CA ALA A 215 -4.89 2.83 15.63
C ALA A 215 -3.38 2.54 15.59
N LYS A 216 -2.75 2.63 14.40
CA LYS A 216 -1.30 2.43 14.25
C LYS A 216 -0.46 3.60 14.79
N ARG A 217 -0.97 4.84 14.73
CA ARG A 217 -0.33 6.04 15.30
C ARG A 217 -0.51 6.15 16.82
N SER A 218 -1.54 5.53 17.38
CA SER A 218 -1.83 5.56 18.81
C SER A 218 -0.64 5.06 19.62
N LYS A 219 -0.27 5.83 20.66
CA LYS A 219 0.91 5.62 21.50
C LYS A 219 2.25 5.53 20.74
N ASN A 220 2.28 5.95 19.47
CA ASN A 220 3.41 5.81 18.55
C ASN A 220 3.96 4.37 18.52
N ILE A 221 3.14 3.33 18.63
CA ILE A 221 3.66 1.95 18.76
C ILE A 221 4.14 1.41 17.42
N ALA A 222 3.33 1.56 16.36
CA ALA A 222 3.62 1.03 15.03
C ALA A 222 4.05 2.10 14.01
N LEU A 223 3.48 3.31 14.10
CA LEU A 223 3.78 4.44 13.22
C LEU A 223 4.26 5.68 13.99
N GLU A 224 5.37 6.24 13.54
CA GLU A 224 5.83 7.60 13.91
C GLU A 224 4.96 8.68 13.26
N GLN A 225 5.11 9.91 13.74
CA GLN A 225 4.56 11.08 13.07
C GLN A 225 5.08 11.15 11.63
N LEU A 226 4.20 11.49 10.69
CA LEU A 226 4.59 11.67 9.31
C LEU A 226 5.73 12.69 9.17
N ARG A 227 6.65 12.40 8.25
CA ARG A 227 7.75 13.29 7.86
C ARG A 227 7.31 14.04 6.63
N LEU A 228 7.33 15.37 6.71
CA LEU A 228 6.97 16.23 5.59
C LEU A 228 8.23 16.90 5.07
N GLN A 229 8.50 16.72 3.78
CA GLN A 229 9.55 17.40 3.05
C GLN A 229 8.94 18.34 2.02
N LEU A 230 9.32 19.62 2.16
CA LEU A 230 8.94 20.67 1.22
C LEU A 230 9.73 20.50 -0.08
N LEU A 231 9.03 20.56 -1.21
CA LEU A 231 9.64 20.59 -2.53
C LEU A 231 9.65 22.01 -3.11
N PRO A 232 10.71 22.39 -3.86
CA PRO A 232 10.71 23.65 -4.61
C PRO A 232 9.56 23.72 -5.63
N PRO A 233 9.01 24.90 -5.92
CA PRO A 233 7.96 25.06 -6.93
C PRO A 233 8.35 24.53 -8.32
N GLY A 234 7.39 23.86 -8.96
CA GLY A 234 7.50 23.21 -10.26
C GLY A 234 8.29 21.91 -10.26
N THR A 235 8.61 21.31 -9.10
CA THR A 235 9.38 20.06 -9.02
C THR A 235 8.61 18.91 -9.63
N PHE A 236 7.36 18.69 -9.21
CA PHE A 236 6.52 17.61 -9.74
C PHE A 236 6.31 17.75 -11.25
N HIS A 237 6.06 18.98 -11.70
CA HIS A 237 5.88 19.28 -13.13
C HIS A 237 7.13 18.96 -13.96
N LYS A 238 8.33 19.36 -13.48
CA LYS A 238 9.60 19.06 -14.16
C LYS A 238 9.92 17.55 -14.14
N TRP A 239 9.64 16.87 -13.04
CA TRP A 239 9.81 15.42 -12.91
C TRP A 239 8.88 14.64 -13.86
N MET A 240 7.58 14.99 -13.91
CA MET A 240 6.62 14.38 -14.85
C MET A 240 7.03 14.59 -16.31
N ARG A 241 7.59 15.77 -16.65
CA ARG A 241 8.13 16.05 -17.98
C ARG A 241 9.34 15.20 -18.31
N ALA A 242 10.28 15.04 -17.38
CA ALA A 242 11.47 14.21 -17.59
C ALA A 242 11.12 12.73 -17.85
N ARG A 243 10.01 12.23 -17.28
CA ARG A 243 9.51 10.88 -17.49
C ARG A 243 8.74 10.68 -18.81
N GLY A 244 8.62 11.71 -19.65
CA GLY A 244 7.79 11.66 -20.86
C GLY A 244 6.28 11.56 -20.57
N LYS A 245 5.86 11.74 -19.31
CA LYS A 245 4.46 11.66 -18.87
C LYS A 245 3.83 13.05 -18.74
N PHE A 246 4.15 13.95 -19.67
CA PHE A 246 3.63 15.31 -19.68
C PHE A 246 2.34 15.41 -20.52
N GLY A 247 1.21 15.75 -19.89
CA GLY A 247 -0.07 15.95 -20.58
C GLY A 247 -1.30 15.61 -19.72
N GLY A 248 -2.48 16.08 -20.13
CA GLY A 248 -3.71 16.12 -19.32
C GLY A 248 -4.28 14.79 -18.81
N GLN A 249 -3.72 13.65 -19.20
CA GLN A 249 -4.12 12.32 -18.71
C GLN A 249 -3.16 11.73 -17.66
N ASN A 250 -1.94 12.26 -17.51
CA ASN A 250 -0.95 11.74 -16.58
C ASN A 250 -0.89 12.62 -15.32
N LYS A 251 -1.39 12.08 -14.20
CA LYS A 251 -1.33 12.74 -12.88
C LYS A 251 -0.12 12.26 -12.09
N VAL A 252 0.33 13.09 -11.15
CA VAL A 252 1.34 12.68 -10.16
C VAL A 252 0.76 11.53 -9.34
N PRO A 253 1.46 10.38 -9.21
CA PRO A 253 1.05 9.34 -8.29
C PRO A 253 1.09 9.89 -6.86
N ARG A 254 -0.03 9.82 -6.14
CA ARG A 254 -0.16 10.39 -4.81
C ARG A 254 0.27 9.42 -3.72
N LEU A 255 -0.12 8.15 -3.82
CA LEU A 255 0.17 7.14 -2.81
C LEU A 255 0.75 5.88 -3.46
N ALA A 256 1.81 5.34 -2.87
CA ALA A 256 2.40 4.06 -3.27
C ALA A 256 2.99 3.31 -2.08
N ASN A 257 2.89 1.97 -2.09
CA ASN A 257 3.51 1.10 -1.09
C ASN A 257 5.04 0.92 -1.30
N HIS A 258 5.54 1.29 -2.48
CA HIS A 258 6.97 1.33 -2.79
C HIS A 258 7.50 2.76 -2.72
N ARG A 259 8.81 2.90 -2.51
CA ARG A 259 9.45 4.23 -2.43
C ARG A 259 9.89 4.82 -3.77
N GLN A 260 9.75 4.08 -4.88
CA GLN A 260 10.26 4.48 -6.21
C GLN A 260 9.95 5.94 -6.59
N TYR A 261 8.70 6.40 -6.45
CA TYR A 261 8.37 7.79 -6.84
C TYR A 261 9.04 8.83 -5.95
N VAL A 262 9.10 8.60 -4.63
CA VAL A 262 9.78 9.49 -3.70
C VAL A 262 11.27 9.53 -4.00
N GLU A 263 11.92 8.38 -4.16
CA GLU A 263 13.36 8.31 -4.49
C GLU A 263 13.66 8.98 -5.85
N GLU A 264 12.87 8.70 -6.89
CA GLU A 264 13.04 9.33 -8.21
C GLU A 264 12.94 10.87 -8.15
N ILE A 265 12.02 11.40 -7.34
CA ILE A 265 11.84 12.85 -7.16
C ILE A 265 13.01 13.45 -6.38
N LEU A 266 13.46 12.77 -5.31
CA LEU A 266 14.61 13.22 -4.50
C LEU A 266 15.90 13.19 -5.31
N ASP A 267 16.14 12.14 -6.08
CA ASP A 267 17.30 12.04 -6.99
C ASP A 267 17.25 13.12 -8.08
N PHE A 268 16.07 13.42 -8.60
CA PHE A 268 15.88 14.51 -9.57
C PHE A 268 16.25 15.89 -8.99
N LEU A 269 16.07 16.09 -7.68
CA LEU A 269 16.50 17.30 -6.99
C LEU A 269 18.01 17.29 -6.70
N GLY A 270 18.56 16.15 -6.28
CA GLY A 270 19.98 15.99 -5.96
C GLY A 270 20.92 16.13 -7.16
N ASN A 271 20.49 15.67 -8.34
CA ASN A 271 21.27 15.76 -9.59
C ASN A 271 21.26 17.15 -10.25
N LYS A 272 20.70 18.17 -9.58
CA LYS A 272 20.63 19.57 -10.07
C LYS A 272 21.44 20.56 -9.23
N VAL A 273 22.41 20.08 -8.45
CA VAL A 273 23.42 20.93 -7.79
C VAL A 273 24.64 21.09 -8.68
#